data_AF-A0A7Z9K707-F1
#
_entry.id   AF-A0A7Z9K707-F1
#
_cell.length_a   1.000
_cell.length_b   1.000
_cell.length_c   1.000
_cell.angle_alpha   90.00
_cell.angle_beta   90.00
_cell.angle_gamma   90.00
#
_symmetry.space_group_name_H-M   'P 1'
#
loop_
_entity.id
_entity.type
_entity.pdbx_description
1 polymer ?
#
loop_
_entity_poly.entity_id
_entity_poly.type
_entity_poly.pdbx_seq_one_letter_code
_entity_poly.pdbx_strand_id
1 'polypeptide(L)'
;MFVSRASGCQYCSAHTGFQATRSGGVEEEKIEAAFEYETSPLFTDAERAALRVAQAAATVPNSVTDEDFTELKKYYTDRQIVEIVGQISVFGFLNRWNDTMATELEATPIKYAKEHLADSGWAIGKHTL
;
A
#
# COMPACT_ATOMS: atom_id res chain seq x y z
N MET A 1 -0.20 1.81 -2.31
CA MET A 1 -0.38 2.40 -0.97
C MET A 1 -0.07 1.40 0.12
N PHE A 2 -0.78 0.28 0.21
CA PHE A 2 -0.64 -0.65 1.33
C PHE A 2 0.79 -1.16 1.58
N VAL A 3 1.48 -1.64 0.54
CA VAL A 3 2.88 -2.11 0.62
C VAL A 3 3.82 -1.02 1.14
N SER A 4 3.66 0.22 0.65
CA SER A 4 4.46 1.37 1.07
C SER A 4 4.22 1.78 2.51
N ARG A 5 2.97 1.69 2.98
CA ARG A 5 2.65 1.96 4.38
C ARG A 5 3.16 0.85 5.29
N ALA A 6 2.99 -0.42 4.91
CA ALA A 6 3.50 -1.57 5.66
C ALA A 6 5.04 -1.54 5.78
N SER A 7 5.75 -1.02 4.77
CA SER A 7 7.20 -0.83 4.83
C SER A 7 7.65 0.52 5.41
N GLY A 8 6.73 1.40 5.81
CA GLY A 8 7.03 2.72 6.38
C GLY A 8 7.54 3.81 5.42
N CYS A 9 7.46 3.63 4.09
CA CYS A 9 7.89 4.67 3.13
C CYS A 9 6.87 5.81 3.07
N GLN A 10 7.17 6.95 3.68
CA GLN A 10 6.26 8.10 3.73
C GLN A 10 6.05 8.73 2.35
N TYR A 11 7.12 8.89 1.57
CA TYR A 11 7.07 9.38 0.19
C TYR A 11 6.12 8.54 -0.66
N CYS A 12 6.37 7.23 -0.66
CA CYS A 12 5.65 6.27 -1.50
C CYS A 12 4.18 6.13 -1.08
N SER A 13 3.90 6.23 0.22
CA SER A 13 2.53 6.17 0.76
C SER A 13 1.69 7.35 0.28
N ALA A 14 2.24 8.58 0.35
CA ALA A 14 1.57 9.78 -0.15
C ALA A 14 1.31 9.69 -1.67
N HIS A 15 2.35 9.34 -2.45
CA HIS A 15 2.23 9.20 -3.91
C HIS A 15 1.22 8.14 -4.33
N THR A 16 1.31 6.95 -3.74
CA THR A 16 0.46 5.84 -4.18
C THR A 16 -0.97 5.95 -3.66
N GLY A 17 -1.20 6.65 -2.54
CA GLY A 17 -2.55 7.02 -2.12
C GLY A 17 -3.17 8.01 -3.12
N PHE A 18 -2.46 9.09 -3.42
CA PHE A 18 -2.90 10.10 -4.37
C PHE A 18 -3.18 9.51 -5.76
N GLN A 19 -2.31 8.63 -6.26
CA GLN A 19 -2.51 8.00 -7.56
C GLN A 19 -3.67 6.99 -7.57
N ALA A 20 -3.92 6.31 -6.45
CA ALA A 20 -5.04 5.39 -6.34
C ALA A 20 -6.40 6.11 -6.46
N THR A 21 -6.53 7.30 -5.88
CA THR A 21 -7.75 8.12 -6.04
C THR A 21 -7.80 8.78 -7.41
N ARG A 22 -6.71 9.44 -7.82
CA ARG A 22 -6.67 10.28 -9.03
C ARG A 22 -6.84 9.49 -10.32
N SER A 23 -6.25 8.30 -10.41
CA SER A 23 -6.19 7.51 -11.64
C SER A 23 -6.67 6.07 -11.46
N GLY A 24 -6.66 5.55 -10.24
CA GLY A 24 -7.16 4.22 -9.92
C GLY A 24 -8.66 4.13 -9.68
N GLY A 25 -9.34 5.28 -9.50
CA GLY A 25 -10.79 5.31 -9.21
C GLY A 25 -11.15 4.71 -7.85
N VAL A 26 -10.20 4.68 -6.92
CA VAL A 26 -10.45 4.26 -5.53
C VAL A 26 -11.01 5.45 -4.76
N GLU A 27 -12.17 5.27 -4.12
CA GLU A 27 -12.77 6.32 -3.28
C GLU A 27 -11.88 6.65 -2.08
N GLU A 28 -11.85 7.92 -1.68
CA GLU A 28 -11.04 8.41 -0.55
C GLU A 28 -11.36 7.68 0.75
N GLU A 29 -12.65 7.43 1.02
CA GLU A 29 -13.11 6.68 2.21
C GLU A 29 -12.48 5.27 2.27
N LYS A 30 -12.31 4.62 1.11
CA LYS A 30 -11.66 3.29 1.03
C LYS A 30 -10.15 3.38 1.25
N ILE A 31 -9.51 4.47 0.86
CA ILE A 31 -8.09 4.72 1.16
C ILE A 31 -7.89 4.96 2.66
N GLU A 32 -8.76 5.76 3.27
CA GLU A 32 -8.72 6.08 4.69
C GLU A 32 -8.92 4.83 5.55
N ALA A 33 -9.87 3.96 5.18
CA ALA A 33 -10.15 2.70 5.87
C ALA A 33 -9.21 1.54 5.50
N ALA A 34 -8.13 1.80 4.75
CA ALA A 34 -7.33 0.72 4.18
C ALA A 34 -6.65 -0.15 5.23
N PHE A 35 -6.26 0.38 6.39
CA PHE A 35 -5.63 -0.42 7.45
C PHE A 35 -6.60 -1.24 8.28
N GLU A 36 -7.88 -0.89 8.20
CA GLU A 36 -8.99 -1.60 8.79
C GLU A 36 -9.60 -2.59 7.79
N TYR A 37 -8.90 -2.93 6.70
CA TYR A 37 -9.45 -3.75 5.60
C TYR A 37 -10.05 -5.09 6.07
N GLU A 38 -9.51 -5.67 7.13
CA GLU A 38 -10.01 -6.92 7.72
C GLU A 38 -11.46 -6.81 8.20
N THR A 39 -11.84 -5.67 8.78
CA THR A 39 -13.14 -5.46 9.42
C THR A 39 -14.02 -4.46 8.68
N SER A 40 -13.44 -3.62 7.82
CA SER A 40 -14.16 -2.59 7.07
C SER A 40 -15.06 -3.23 6.01
N PRO A 41 -16.34 -2.80 5.92
CA PRO A 41 -17.27 -3.28 4.90
C PRO A 41 -16.92 -2.82 3.49
N LEU A 42 -15.98 -1.88 3.34
CA LEU A 42 -15.55 -1.33 2.05
C LEU A 42 -14.70 -2.31 1.23
N PHE A 43 -14.23 -3.39 1.86
CA PHE A 43 -13.38 -4.40 1.22
C PHE A 43 -14.13 -5.69 0.98
N THR A 44 -13.94 -6.25 -0.20
CA THR A 44 -14.40 -7.59 -0.54
C THR A 44 -13.43 -8.64 0.00
N ASP A 45 -13.87 -9.90 0.10
CA ASP A 45 -12.98 -10.98 0.56
C ASP A 45 -11.77 -11.19 -0.36
N ALA A 46 -11.95 -10.97 -1.67
CA ALA A 46 -10.86 -10.98 -2.65
C ALA A 46 -9.81 -9.91 -2.32
N GLU A 47 -10.25 -8.67 -2.09
CA GLU A 47 -9.35 -7.58 -1.73
C GLU A 47 -8.65 -7.83 -0.39
N ARG A 48 -9.36 -8.38 0.61
CA ARG A 48 -8.75 -8.76 1.89
C ARG A 48 -7.64 -9.80 1.68
N ALA A 49 -7.87 -10.83 0.88
CA ALA A 49 -6.87 -11.84 0.57
C ALA A 49 -5.61 -11.23 -0.11
N ALA A 50 -5.82 -10.32 -1.08
CA ALA A 50 -4.71 -9.62 -1.72
C ALA A 50 -3.95 -8.69 -0.77
N LEU A 51 -4.66 -7.99 0.11
CA LEU A 51 -4.06 -7.08 1.10
C LEU A 51 -3.28 -7.81 2.19
N ARG A 52 -3.74 -8.99 2.67
CA ARG A 52 -2.96 -9.84 3.59
C ARG A 52 -1.61 -10.22 2.99
N VAL A 53 -1.61 -10.74 1.77
CA VAL A 53 -0.39 -11.09 1.04
C VAL A 53 0.51 -9.87 0.86
N ALA A 54 -0.06 -8.73 0.45
CA ALA A 54 0.70 -7.49 0.28
C ALA A 54 1.30 -6.98 1.61
N GLN A 55 0.58 -7.10 2.72
CA GLN A 55 1.03 -6.72 4.05
C GLN A 55 2.20 -7.60 4.48
N ALA A 56 2.01 -8.92 4.43
CA ALA A 56 2.98 -9.91 4.86
C ALA A 56 4.23 -9.90 3.96
N ALA A 57 4.08 -9.66 2.66
CA ALA A 57 5.22 -9.59 1.73
C ALA A 57 6.04 -8.31 1.89
N ALA A 58 5.45 -7.25 2.47
CA ALA A 58 6.12 -5.97 2.69
C ALA A 58 6.96 -5.94 3.98
N THR A 59 6.82 -6.93 4.87
CA THR A 59 7.61 -7.02 6.10
C THR A 59 9.03 -7.52 5.82
N VAL A 60 9.95 -7.24 6.75
CA VAL A 60 11.33 -7.74 6.71
C VAL A 60 11.64 -8.36 8.08
N PRO A 61 11.79 -9.69 8.18
CA PRO A 61 11.71 -10.68 7.09
C PRO A 61 10.29 -10.80 6.50
N ASN A 62 10.19 -11.22 5.23
CA ASN A 62 8.92 -11.49 4.56
C ASN A 62 8.15 -12.57 5.33
N SER A 63 6.89 -12.30 5.65
CA SER A 63 6.07 -13.13 6.53
C SER A 63 4.89 -13.82 5.85
N VAL A 64 4.88 -13.91 4.51
CA VAL A 64 3.79 -14.59 3.76
C VAL A 64 3.77 -16.08 4.08
N THR A 65 2.57 -16.65 4.30
CA THR A 65 2.38 -18.09 4.56
C THR A 65 1.72 -18.83 3.40
N ASP A 66 1.69 -20.17 3.49
CA ASP A 66 0.97 -21.00 2.53
C ASP A 66 -0.55 -20.80 2.62
N GLU A 67 -1.07 -20.48 3.81
CA GLU A 67 -2.47 -20.13 4.02
C GLU A 67 -2.84 -18.84 3.30
N ASP A 68 -1.96 -17.82 3.31
CA ASP A 68 -2.19 -16.57 2.57
C ASP A 68 -2.38 -16.83 1.07
N PHE A 69 -1.52 -17.67 0.48
CA PHE A 69 -1.65 -18.07 -0.93
C PHE A 69 -2.84 -18.98 -1.19
N THR A 70 -3.19 -19.85 -0.25
CA THR A 70 -4.36 -20.72 -0.35
C THR A 70 -5.64 -19.88 -0.41
N GLU A 71 -5.77 -18.86 0.43
CA GLU A 71 -6.88 -17.91 0.38
C GLU A 71 -6.86 -17.07 -0.90
N LEU A 72 -5.69 -16.56 -1.30
CA LEU A 72 -5.55 -15.74 -2.51
C LEU A 72 -6.04 -16.48 -3.77
N LYS A 73 -5.71 -17.78 -3.89
CA LYS A 73 -6.10 -18.65 -5.01
C LYS A 73 -7.61 -18.91 -5.11
N LYS A 74 -8.40 -18.62 -4.07
CA LYS A 74 -9.86 -18.69 -4.16
C LYS A 74 -10.45 -17.59 -5.04
N TYR A 75 -9.74 -16.47 -5.20
CA TYR A 75 -10.26 -15.26 -5.86
C TYR A 75 -9.48 -14.85 -7.11
N TYR A 76 -8.21 -15.25 -7.20
CA TYR A 76 -7.31 -14.84 -8.28
C TYR A 76 -6.70 -16.03 -9.00
N THR A 77 -6.59 -15.92 -10.33
CA THR A 77 -5.85 -16.87 -11.16
C THR A 77 -4.34 -16.77 -10.90
N ASP A 78 -3.58 -17.83 -11.20
CA ASP A 78 -2.12 -17.81 -11.05
C ASP A 78 -1.46 -16.63 -11.77
N ARG A 79 -1.99 -16.23 -12.94
CA ARG A 79 -1.52 -15.05 -13.67
C ARG A 79 -1.73 -13.76 -12.87
N GLN A 80 -2.93 -13.55 -12.32
CA GLN A 80 -3.23 -12.37 -11.51
C GLN A 80 -2.39 -12.35 -10.22
N ILE A 81 -2.14 -13.52 -9.63
CA ILE A 81 -1.26 -13.64 -8.45
C ILE A 81 0.16 -13.19 -8.79
N VAL A 82 0.71 -13.61 -9.94
CA VAL A 82 2.02 -13.15 -10.40
C VAL A 82 2.04 -11.63 -10.61
N GLU A 83 0.97 -11.05 -11.16
CA GLU A 83 0.84 -9.59 -11.33
C GLU A 83 0.81 -8.87 -9.97
N ILE A 84 0.07 -9.40 -8.99
CA ILE A 84 0.03 -8.87 -7.61
C ILE A 84 1.42 -8.89 -6.97
N VAL A 85 2.11 -10.04 -7.01
CA VAL A 85 3.47 -10.20 -6.46
C VAL A 85 4.48 -9.31 -7.19
N GLY A 86 4.34 -9.15 -8.51
CA GLY A 86 5.13 -8.23 -9.31
C GLY A 86 4.98 -6.78 -8.82
N GLN A 87 3.74 -6.34 -8.59
CA GLN A 87 3.47 -4.98 -8.09
C GLN A 87 4.03 -4.78 -6.67
N ILE A 88 3.89 -5.76 -5.79
CA ILE A 88 4.48 -5.75 -4.45
C ILE A 88 6.00 -5.59 -4.54
N SER A 89 6.64 -6.36 -5.42
CA SER A 89 8.11 -6.36 -5.58
C SER A 89 8.63 -5.02 -6.10
N VAL A 90 7.95 -4.43 -7.10
CA VAL A 90 8.29 -3.10 -7.62
C VAL A 90 8.19 -2.04 -6.53
N PHE A 91 7.13 -2.06 -5.72
CA PHE A 91 7.05 -1.16 -4.58
C PHE A 91 8.07 -1.46 -3.49
N GLY A 92 8.42 -2.73 -3.25
CA GLY A 92 9.52 -3.08 -2.35
C GLY A 92 10.87 -2.49 -2.78
N PHE A 93 11.11 -2.35 -4.09
CA PHE A 93 12.26 -1.61 -4.63
C PHE A 93 12.11 -0.10 -4.42
N LEU A 94 10.98 0.48 -4.86
CA LEU A 94 10.75 1.94 -4.80
C LEU A 94 10.72 2.48 -3.37
N ASN A 95 10.21 1.70 -2.41
CA ASN A 95 10.19 2.06 -0.99
C ASN A 95 11.61 2.20 -0.46
N ARG A 96 12.48 1.22 -0.73
CA ARG A 96 13.89 1.29 -0.33
C ARG A 96 14.60 2.44 -1.01
N TRP A 97 14.39 2.62 -2.32
CA TRP A 97 15.03 3.66 -3.10
C TRP A 97 14.67 5.05 -2.58
N ASN A 98 13.38 5.41 -2.55
CA ASN A 98 12.96 6.76 -2.19
C ASN A 98 13.21 7.09 -0.73
N ASP A 99 13.03 6.11 0.16
CA ASP A 99 13.35 6.32 1.56
C ASP A 99 14.86 6.53 1.77
N THR A 100 15.72 5.73 1.13
CA THR A 100 17.19 5.88 1.23
C THR A 100 17.66 7.23 0.69
N MET A 101 17.12 7.65 -0.45
CA MET A 101 17.49 8.91 -1.09
C MET A 101 16.88 10.15 -0.41
N ALA A 102 15.99 9.95 0.57
CA ALA A 102 15.18 11.01 1.16
C ALA A 102 14.52 11.89 0.09
N THR A 103 13.99 11.27 -0.97
CA THR A 103 13.39 11.98 -2.11
C THR A 103 12.37 13.00 -1.60
N GLU A 104 12.52 14.26 -1.99
CA GLU A 104 11.63 15.33 -1.56
C GLU A 104 10.19 15.06 -2.03
N LEU A 105 9.22 15.25 -1.14
CA LEU A 105 7.81 15.16 -1.49
C LEU A 105 7.31 16.46 -2.12
N GLU A 106 6.59 16.33 -3.23
CA GLU A 106 5.98 17.44 -3.93
C GLU A 106 4.72 17.96 -3.18
N ALA A 107 4.38 19.23 -3.38
CA ALA A 107 3.30 19.90 -2.65
C ALA A 107 1.92 19.20 -2.78
N THR A 108 1.62 18.63 -3.95
CA THR A 108 0.33 17.97 -4.21
C THR A 108 0.17 16.66 -3.43
N PRO A 109 1.08 15.67 -3.51
CA PRO A 109 1.08 14.50 -2.63
C PRO A 109 1.09 14.84 -1.14
N ILE A 110 1.81 15.90 -0.71
CA ILE A 110 1.80 16.35 0.69
C ILE A 110 0.40 16.77 1.11
N LYS A 111 -0.26 17.60 0.30
CA LYS A 111 -1.61 18.07 0.61
C LYS A 111 -2.56 16.88 0.75
N TYR A 112 -2.54 15.99 -0.24
CA TYR A 112 -3.37 14.78 -0.23
C TYR A 112 -3.12 13.92 1.03
N ALA A 113 -1.86 13.66 1.37
CA ALA A 113 -1.53 12.83 2.52
C ALA A 113 -1.93 13.45 3.86
N LYS A 114 -1.86 14.79 3.98
CA LYS A 114 -2.38 15.51 5.16
C LYS A 114 -3.89 15.41 5.30
N GLU A 115 -4.62 15.38 4.19
CA GLU A 115 -6.08 15.31 4.16
C GLU A 115 -6.59 13.89 4.46
N HIS A 116 -5.92 12.84 3.94
CA HIS A 116 -6.47 11.48 3.93
C HIS A 116 -5.64 10.42 4.68
N LEU A 117 -4.38 10.71 5.04
CA LEU A 117 -3.48 9.72 5.66
C LEU A 117 -3.02 10.10 7.07
N ALA A 118 -3.30 11.33 7.52
CA ALA A 118 -2.85 11.87 8.80
C ALA A 118 -3.33 11.04 10.00
N ASP A 119 -4.62 10.69 10.02
CA ASP A 119 -5.24 9.93 11.14
C ASP A 119 -4.70 8.50 11.26
N SER A 120 -4.11 7.98 10.19
CA SER A 120 -3.48 6.67 10.14
C SER A 120 -1.95 6.75 10.30
N GLY A 121 -1.48 7.81 10.98
CA GLY A 121 -0.09 7.95 11.44
C GLY A 121 0.92 8.36 10.38
N TRP A 122 0.46 8.85 9.22
CA TRP A 122 1.37 9.37 8.21
C TRP A 122 1.98 10.71 8.65
N ALA A 123 3.27 10.90 8.38
CA ALA A 123 3.96 12.17 8.57
C ALA A 123 5.04 12.35 7.50
N ILE A 124 5.32 13.60 7.14
CA ILE A 124 6.27 13.93 6.06
C ILE A 124 7.70 13.41 6.31
N GLY A 125 8.12 13.33 7.58
CA GLY A 125 9.43 12.83 7.97
C GLY A 125 10.58 13.60 7.31
N LYS A 126 11.57 12.85 6.79
CA LYS A 126 12.78 13.37 6.14
C LYS A 126 12.58 13.87 4.70
N HIS A 127 11.36 13.84 4.17
CA HIS A 127 11.05 14.18 2.78
C HIS A 127 10.69 15.66 2.59
N THR A 128 11.39 16.55 3.30
CA THR A 128 11.27 18.01 3.20
C THR A 128 12.57 18.62 2.67
N LEU A 129 12.50 19.81 2.07
CA LEU A 129 13.66 20.67 1.86
C LEU A 129 14.33 21.05 3.19
#